data_AF-A0A259T8Z2-F1
#
_entry.id   AF-A0A259T8Z2-F1
#
_cell.length_a   1.000
_cell.length_b   1.000
_cell.length_c   1.000
_cell.angle_alpha   90.00
_cell.angle_beta   90.00
_cell.angle_gamma   90.00
#
_symmetry.space_group_name_H-M   'P 1'
#
loop_
_entity.id
_entity.type
_entity.pdbx_description
1 polymer ?
#
loop_
_entity_poly.entity_id
_entity_poly.type
_entity_poly.pdbx_seq_one_letter_code
_entity_poly.pdbx_strand_id
1 'polypeptide(L)'
;MADLVISNNNVTIEKTENPIVFISDLHFDYTKGKFKAKAASQMKGDFISFIKERYSDSILCLAGDFFDSYKKTLSFVKELEEKQIEGFFVLGNHDYWNNGTKSHQDIINLFSDETQDNQYFKFLVTGRKYYYNDICVIGDTGWTSFRRGKRQVTLKKFMGLPDAKKVKDFSPKRIIALHDEWVFFANDILNKEEKVLIVTHFPMVDFTKEDKDCWWSSTTVLLKGDNSWRVFGHTHRSEQQYNNVSSQRGYYNNDVEDLERKGVKQYSSHHFGKLEKSIDQHKIIAWSNFESISKFHSPIVVSNAKSEVELVSTVKRRGYVRCAANKHNFAVLANSPEAYLKSVKEITNGYLRDAYIGFILSGSISRQVLEAIYHSIAIIESGDFSDVRAFVTAAVITGYVYNRMPLHIEVMRPLDDYDVMRFWLMLLTIKRYGIDMESIITVRSDKKNRITFCNVDMYLPAVNNLSLNVDEVQMLMQKTPLLPRPVALLENQNK
;
A
#
# COMPACT_ATOMS: atom_id res chain seq x y z
N MET A 1 4.05 -20.73 36.75
CA MET A 1 4.31 -19.30 36.48
C MET A 1 5.78 -19.22 36.13
N ALA A 2 6.09 -19.13 34.84
CA ALA A 2 7.46 -18.91 34.38
C ALA A 2 7.73 -17.40 34.49
N ASP A 3 8.87 -17.04 35.07
CA ASP A 3 9.24 -15.66 35.31
C ASP A 3 9.29 -14.87 34.00
N LEU A 4 8.66 -13.70 34.02
CA LEU A 4 8.61 -12.77 32.89
C LEU A 4 10.03 -12.22 32.65
N VAL A 5 10.65 -12.60 31.53
CA VAL A 5 11.97 -12.10 31.15
C VAL A 5 11.81 -10.77 30.43
N ILE A 6 12.07 -9.67 31.16
CA ILE A 6 12.16 -8.31 30.62
C ILE A 6 13.63 -8.05 30.28
N SER A 7 14.00 -7.95 29.00
CA SER A 7 15.37 -7.58 28.60
C SER A 7 15.52 -6.05 28.53
N ASN A 8 16.41 -5.50 29.34
CA ASN A 8 16.66 -4.07 29.49
C ASN A 8 17.72 -3.53 28.50
N ASN A 9 17.68 -3.94 27.23
CA ASN A 9 18.56 -3.35 26.20
C ASN A 9 17.84 -2.22 25.48
N ASN A 10 17.64 -1.11 26.18
CA ASN A 10 17.10 0.13 25.64
C ASN A 10 18.20 0.85 24.84
N VAL A 11 18.28 0.58 23.54
CA VAL A 11 19.02 1.46 22.63
C VAL A 11 18.10 2.61 22.28
N THR A 12 18.37 3.80 22.83
CA THR A 12 17.70 5.03 22.42
C THR A 12 18.32 5.46 21.09
N ILE A 13 17.71 5.08 19.97
CA ILE A 13 18.15 5.50 18.64
C ILE A 13 17.41 6.79 18.28
N GLU A 14 18.13 7.91 18.22
CA GLU A 14 17.67 9.21 17.69
C GLU A 14 17.45 9.18 16.15
N LYS A 15 16.86 8.12 15.59
CA LYS A 15 16.34 8.10 14.22
C LYS A 15 14.83 8.02 14.28
N THR A 16 14.21 9.18 14.39
CA THR A 16 12.77 9.32 14.18
C THR A 16 12.45 9.09 12.70
N GLU A 17 11.50 8.18 12.40
CA GLU A 17 10.77 8.00 11.11
C GLU A 17 11.04 6.73 10.26
N ASN A 18 11.73 5.71 10.77
CA ASN A 18 11.94 4.49 9.97
C ASN A 18 10.63 3.73 9.67
N PRO A 19 10.35 3.36 8.41
CA PRO A 19 9.20 2.53 8.08
C PRO A 19 9.39 1.08 8.55
N ILE A 20 8.28 0.39 8.82
CA ILE A 20 8.29 -1.04 9.15
C ILE A 20 8.07 -1.81 7.85
N VAL A 21 9.07 -2.55 7.39
CA VAL A 21 9.00 -3.39 6.19
C VAL A 21 8.76 -4.83 6.61
N PHE A 22 7.88 -5.54 5.93
CA PHE A 22 7.56 -6.91 6.29
C PHE A 22 7.43 -7.85 5.09
N ILE A 23 7.84 -9.10 5.29
CA ILE A 23 7.70 -10.19 4.33
C ILE A 23 7.68 -11.55 5.06
N SER A 24 7.09 -12.56 4.44
CA SER A 24 7.11 -13.95 4.90
C SER A 24 7.25 -14.95 3.76
N ASP A 25 7.33 -16.24 4.11
CA ASP A 25 7.24 -17.36 3.18
C ASP A 25 8.31 -17.29 2.10
N LEU A 26 9.55 -16.98 2.51
CA LEU A 26 10.68 -16.79 1.61
C LEU A 26 11.06 -18.09 0.90
N HIS A 27 10.89 -19.23 1.57
CA HIS A 27 11.11 -20.58 1.03
C HIS A 27 12.36 -20.65 0.14
N PHE A 28 13.52 -20.24 0.67
CA PHE A 28 14.76 -20.07 -0.10
C PHE A 28 15.22 -21.37 -0.78
N ASP A 29 14.84 -22.51 -0.23
CA ASP A 29 15.08 -23.84 -0.76
C ASP A 29 14.08 -24.28 -1.83
N TYR A 30 13.20 -23.40 -2.30
CA TYR A 30 12.28 -23.66 -3.39
C TYR A 30 12.54 -22.79 -4.61
N THR A 31 12.22 -23.33 -5.78
CA THR A 31 12.25 -22.60 -7.05
C THR A 31 11.12 -23.11 -7.94
N LYS A 32 10.20 -22.22 -8.33
CA LYS A 32 8.98 -22.56 -9.07
C LYS A 32 8.25 -23.78 -8.48
N GLY A 33 8.03 -23.79 -7.16
CA GLY A 33 7.35 -24.88 -6.46
C GLY A 33 8.16 -26.17 -6.24
N LYS A 34 9.43 -26.22 -6.64
CA LYS A 34 10.28 -27.42 -6.49
C LYS A 34 11.39 -27.17 -5.49
N PHE A 35 11.59 -28.13 -4.59
CA PHE A 35 12.71 -28.09 -3.64
C PHE A 35 14.06 -28.17 -4.38
N LYS A 36 14.88 -27.14 -4.24
CA LYS A 36 16.22 -26.96 -4.81
C LYS A 36 17.20 -26.44 -3.76
N ALA A 37 17.62 -27.29 -2.83
CA ALA A 37 18.53 -26.92 -1.74
C ALA A 37 19.84 -26.23 -2.17
N LYS A 38 20.37 -26.53 -3.36
CA LYS A 38 21.62 -25.94 -3.87
C LYS A 38 21.51 -24.45 -4.18
N ALA A 39 20.33 -23.97 -4.57
CA ALA A 39 20.11 -22.56 -4.92
C ALA A 39 19.87 -21.68 -3.69
N ALA A 40 19.58 -22.30 -2.53
CA ALA A 40 19.10 -21.60 -1.34
C ALA A 40 20.12 -20.61 -0.76
N SER A 41 21.41 -20.94 -0.81
CA SER A 41 22.46 -20.04 -0.31
C SER A 41 22.55 -18.75 -1.13
N GLN A 42 22.42 -18.84 -2.46
CA GLN A 42 22.43 -17.67 -3.32
C GLN A 42 21.19 -16.81 -3.09
N MET A 43 20.00 -17.41 -3.05
CA MET A 43 18.75 -16.66 -2.82
C MET A 43 18.75 -15.92 -1.48
N LYS A 44 19.26 -16.57 -0.42
CA LYS A 44 19.48 -15.94 0.89
C LYS A 44 20.43 -14.73 0.77
N GLY A 45 21.55 -14.88 0.06
CA GLY A 45 22.51 -13.79 -0.15
C GLY A 45 21.93 -12.62 -0.95
N ASP A 46 21.16 -12.92 -2.01
CA ASP A 46 20.44 -11.93 -2.82
C ASP A 46 19.41 -11.16 -1.98
N PHE A 47 18.70 -11.86 -1.10
CA PHE A 47 17.74 -11.27 -0.17
C PHE A 47 18.41 -10.28 0.78
N ILE A 48 19.46 -10.72 1.48
CA ILE A 48 20.20 -9.87 2.43
C ILE A 48 20.77 -8.65 1.71
N SER A 49 21.35 -8.84 0.52
CA SER A 49 21.87 -7.74 -0.30
C SER A 49 20.77 -6.73 -0.66
N PHE A 50 19.59 -7.22 -1.06
CA PHE A 50 18.45 -6.36 -1.39
C PHE A 50 17.95 -5.56 -0.18
N ILE A 51 17.81 -6.20 0.99
CA ILE A 51 17.41 -5.51 2.23
C ILE A 51 18.41 -4.41 2.57
N LYS A 52 19.72 -4.70 2.51
CA LYS A 52 20.75 -3.70 2.80
C LYS A 52 20.76 -2.54 1.80
N GLU A 53 20.50 -2.82 0.51
CA GLU A 53 20.46 -1.79 -0.54
C GLU A 53 19.25 -0.86 -0.40
N ARG A 54 18.08 -1.40 0.01
CA ARG A 54 16.80 -0.68 -0.10
C ARG A 54 16.15 -0.30 1.22
N TYR A 55 16.49 -1.00 2.30
CA TYR A 55 15.78 -0.95 3.58
C TYR A 55 16.75 -0.88 4.77
N SER A 56 17.94 -0.31 4.58
CA SER A 56 18.93 -0.10 5.65
C SER A 56 18.44 0.81 6.78
N ASP A 57 17.50 1.71 6.47
CA ASP A 57 16.88 2.64 7.43
C ASP A 57 15.43 2.21 7.75
N SER A 58 15.12 0.92 7.68
CA SER A 58 13.80 0.36 7.98
C SER A 58 13.89 -0.68 9.09
N ILE A 59 12.77 -0.94 9.75
CA ILE A 59 12.62 -2.10 10.64
C ILE A 59 12.07 -3.27 9.85
N LEU A 60 12.83 -4.37 9.76
CA LEU A 60 12.41 -5.55 9.03
C LEU A 60 11.64 -6.53 9.93
N CYS A 61 10.41 -6.88 9.57
CA CYS A 61 9.63 -7.95 10.21
C CYS A 61 9.57 -9.18 9.30
N LEU A 62 10.08 -10.31 9.76
CA LEU A 62 10.04 -11.59 9.04
C LEU A 62 9.03 -12.54 9.68
N ALA A 63 7.93 -12.79 8.98
CA ALA A 63 6.79 -13.59 9.46
C ALA A 63 6.89 -15.08 9.08
N GLY A 64 8.07 -15.68 9.31
CA GLY A 64 8.30 -17.13 9.20
C GLY A 64 8.40 -17.70 7.78
N ASP A 65 8.70 -19.00 7.74
CA ASP A 65 8.84 -19.86 6.56
C ASP A 65 9.99 -19.46 5.63
N PHE A 66 11.22 -19.52 6.17
CA PHE A 66 12.43 -19.19 5.41
C PHE A 66 13.03 -20.42 4.72
N PHE A 67 13.03 -21.55 5.43
CA PHE A 67 13.57 -22.83 4.96
C PHE A 67 12.78 -24.00 5.55
N ASP A 68 12.84 -25.16 4.90
CA ASP A 68 12.43 -26.47 5.46
C ASP A 68 13.43 -27.00 6.51
N SER A 69 14.06 -26.13 7.30
CA SER A 69 15.10 -26.53 8.25
C SER A 69 15.41 -25.48 9.31
N TYR A 70 15.16 -25.82 10.58
CA TYR A 70 15.50 -24.96 11.71
C TYR A 70 16.98 -24.54 11.76
N LYS A 71 17.89 -25.41 11.31
CA LYS A 71 19.33 -25.11 11.30
C LYS A 71 19.67 -24.02 10.28
N LYS A 72 19.06 -24.08 9.09
CA LYS A 72 19.25 -23.06 8.05
C LYS A 72 18.60 -21.76 8.47
N THR A 73 17.40 -21.82 9.05
CA THR A 73 16.70 -20.66 9.62
C THR A 73 17.55 -19.98 10.70
N LEU A 74 18.12 -20.74 11.65
CA LEU A 74 19.00 -20.18 12.67
C LEU A 74 20.26 -19.55 12.08
N SER A 75 20.90 -20.22 11.11
CA SER A 75 22.07 -19.67 10.41
C SER A 75 21.75 -18.37 9.67
N PHE A 76 20.57 -18.27 9.07
CA PHE A 76 20.13 -17.06 8.39
C PHE A 76 19.89 -15.91 9.37
N VAL A 77 19.22 -16.18 10.50
CA VAL A 77 19.00 -15.18 11.56
C VAL A 77 20.32 -14.65 12.11
N LYS A 78 21.29 -15.53 12.37
CA LYS A 78 22.63 -15.11 12.82
C LYS A 78 23.32 -14.21 11.81
N GLU A 79 23.18 -14.50 10.52
CA GLU A 79 23.74 -13.63 9.48
C GLU A 79 23.04 -12.27 9.41
N LEU A 80 21.72 -12.18 9.64
CA LEU A 80 21.03 -10.89 9.74
C LEU A 80 21.56 -10.04 10.90
N GLU A 81 21.78 -10.66 12.07
CA GLU A 81 22.39 -10.02 13.23
C GLU A 81 23.83 -9.55 12.94
N GLU A 82 24.67 -10.41 12.35
CA GLU A 82 26.05 -10.06 11.95
C GLU A 82 26.10 -8.90 10.94
N LYS A 83 25.08 -8.79 10.08
CA LYS A 83 24.94 -7.68 9.13
C LYS A 83 24.27 -6.44 9.73
N GLN A 84 23.93 -6.47 11.01
CA GLN A 84 23.27 -5.39 11.76
C GLN A 84 21.95 -4.95 11.12
N ILE A 85 21.20 -5.90 10.57
CA ILE A 85 19.86 -5.63 10.05
C ILE A 85 18.92 -5.50 11.24
N GLU A 86 18.32 -4.32 11.40
CA GLU A 86 17.39 -4.06 12.50
C GLU A 86 16.02 -4.66 12.21
N GLY A 87 15.47 -5.41 13.16
CA GLY A 87 14.19 -6.05 12.95
C GLY A 87 13.80 -7.14 13.93
N PHE A 88 12.72 -7.81 13.56
CA PHE A 88 12.07 -8.85 14.33
C PHE A 88 11.72 -10.03 13.46
N PHE A 89 11.71 -11.23 14.04
CA PHE A 89 11.25 -12.41 13.34
C PHE A 89 10.48 -13.37 14.25
N VAL A 90 9.61 -14.14 13.62
CA VAL A 90 8.98 -15.34 14.18
C VAL A 90 9.33 -16.54 13.31
N LEU A 91 9.12 -17.74 13.85
CA LEU A 91 9.28 -18.98 13.08
C LEU A 91 7.96 -19.31 12.38
N GLY A 92 8.06 -19.82 11.15
CA GLY A 92 6.95 -20.45 10.44
C GLY A 92 6.94 -21.96 10.66
N ASN A 93 5.90 -22.67 10.18
CA ASN A 93 5.79 -24.10 10.43
C ASN A 93 6.92 -24.91 9.76
N HIS A 94 7.41 -24.45 8.60
CA HIS A 94 8.54 -25.09 7.89
C HIS A 94 9.87 -24.89 8.63
N ASP A 95 10.03 -23.77 9.32
CA ASP A 95 11.25 -23.48 10.10
C ASP A 95 11.45 -24.45 11.26
N TYR A 96 10.40 -25.16 11.71
CA TYR A 96 10.52 -26.20 12.74
C TYR A 96 11.01 -27.55 12.21
N TRP A 97 11.07 -27.75 10.90
CA TRP A 97 11.28 -29.08 10.35
C TRP A 97 12.68 -29.64 10.65
N ASN A 98 12.70 -30.86 11.17
CA ASN A 98 13.91 -31.51 11.69
C ASN A 98 13.89 -33.05 11.58
N ASN A 99 12.99 -33.58 10.73
CA ASN A 99 12.75 -35.02 10.55
C ASN A 99 12.42 -35.77 11.86
N GLY A 100 11.67 -35.14 12.77
CA GLY A 100 11.15 -35.79 13.97
C GLY A 100 12.14 -35.94 15.13
N THR A 101 13.29 -35.26 15.07
CA THR A 101 14.34 -35.31 16.11
C THR A 101 14.11 -34.35 17.28
N LYS A 102 13.42 -33.22 17.06
CA LYS A 102 13.14 -32.17 18.03
C LYS A 102 11.67 -31.77 18.00
N SER A 103 11.11 -31.47 19.16
CA SER A 103 9.77 -30.91 19.30
C SER A 103 9.77 -29.41 18.98
N HIS A 104 8.58 -28.81 18.88
CA HIS A 104 8.44 -27.36 18.77
C HIS A 104 9.12 -26.63 19.94
N GLN A 105 8.96 -27.13 21.17
CA GLN A 105 9.54 -26.50 22.36
C GLN A 105 11.07 -26.57 22.37
N ASP A 106 11.64 -27.70 21.95
CA ASP A 106 13.11 -27.85 21.84
C ASP A 106 13.70 -26.81 20.88
N ILE A 107 12.99 -26.51 19.79
CA ILE A 107 13.42 -25.52 18.80
C ILE A 107 13.19 -24.10 19.33
N ILE A 108 12.06 -23.82 19.97
CA ILE A 108 11.81 -22.52 20.61
C ILE A 108 12.89 -22.19 21.63
N ASN A 109 13.24 -23.15 22.49
CA ASN A 109 14.29 -22.97 23.49
C ASN A 109 15.64 -22.71 22.81
N LEU A 110 15.99 -23.52 21.80
CA LEU A 110 17.23 -23.31 21.03
C LEU A 110 17.32 -21.90 20.43
N PHE A 111 16.27 -21.43 19.75
CA PHE A 111 16.28 -20.07 19.19
C PHE A 111 16.31 -19.02 20.30
N SER A 112 15.60 -19.23 21.41
CA SER A 112 15.59 -18.31 22.54
C SER A 112 16.98 -18.14 23.14
N ASP A 113 17.74 -19.23 23.29
CA ASP A 113 19.09 -19.25 23.85
C ASP A 113 20.09 -18.64 22.86
N GLU A 114 20.05 -19.05 21.59
CA GLU A 114 21.02 -18.64 20.56
C GLU A 114 20.82 -17.21 20.07
N THR A 115 19.70 -16.57 20.40
CA THR A 115 19.38 -15.19 19.97
C THR A 115 19.09 -14.25 21.14
N GLN A 116 19.27 -14.69 22.39
CA GLN A 116 18.98 -13.87 23.58
C GLN A 116 19.78 -12.55 23.59
N ASP A 117 21.02 -12.59 23.09
CA ASP A 117 21.96 -11.48 23.11
C ASP A 117 21.91 -10.63 21.82
N ASN A 118 21.03 -10.97 20.87
CA ASN A 118 20.90 -10.22 19.62
C ASN A 118 20.48 -8.77 19.88
N GLN A 119 21.27 -7.85 19.33
CA GLN A 119 21.03 -6.42 19.47
C GLN A 119 20.14 -5.89 18.35
N TYR A 120 20.32 -6.38 17.12
CA TYR A 120 19.68 -5.83 15.92
C TYR A 120 18.46 -6.63 15.47
N PHE A 121 18.58 -7.96 15.43
CA PHE A 121 17.55 -8.83 14.84
C PHE A 121 16.97 -9.80 15.87
N LYS A 122 15.80 -9.46 16.40
CA LYS A 122 15.27 -10.03 17.65
C LYS A 122 14.23 -11.12 17.41
N PHE A 123 14.37 -12.24 18.11
CA PHE A 123 13.40 -13.34 18.07
C PHE A 123 12.17 -13.02 18.92
N LEU A 124 10.99 -13.09 18.31
CA LEU A 124 9.68 -12.95 18.95
C LEU A 124 9.09 -14.33 19.25
N VAL A 125 8.64 -14.52 20.49
CA VAL A 125 7.94 -15.72 20.94
C VAL A 125 7.04 -15.39 22.13
N THR A 126 5.99 -16.19 22.33
CA THR A 126 5.06 -16.07 23.46
C THR A 126 5.82 -15.88 24.80
N GLY A 127 5.42 -14.86 25.57
CA GLY A 127 6.05 -14.51 26.85
C GLY A 127 7.20 -13.51 26.74
N ARG A 128 7.62 -13.13 25.52
CA ARG A 128 8.65 -12.13 25.27
C ARG A 128 8.07 -10.91 24.53
N LYS A 129 8.45 -9.71 24.97
CA LYS A 129 8.16 -8.44 24.29
C LYS A 129 9.42 -7.59 24.17
N TYR A 130 9.45 -6.75 23.15
CA TYR A 130 10.49 -5.73 22.97
C TYR A 130 9.83 -4.38 22.73
N TYR A 131 10.62 -3.32 22.83
CA TYR A 131 10.18 -1.99 22.44
C TYR A 131 11.01 -1.48 21.27
N TYR A 132 10.32 -0.90 20.31
CA TYR A 132 10.91 -0.08 19.27
C TYR A 132 10.31 1.31 19.39
N ASN A 133 11.09 2.27 19.90
CA ASN A 133 10.58 3.57 20.36
C ASN A 133 9.42 3.39 21.35
N ASP A 134 8.24 3.91 21.01
CA ASP A 134 7.01 3.83 21.79
C ASP A 134 6.09 2.66 21.38
N ILE A 135 6.56 1.75 20.52
CA ILE A 135 5.79 0.60 20.03
C ILE A 135 6.25 -0.67 20.77
N CYS A 136 5.32 -1.34 21.46
CA CYS A 136 5.53 -2.67 21.99
C CYS A 136 5.45 -3.70 20.86
N VAL A 137 6.51 -4.48 20.65
CA VAL A 137 6.58 -5.51 19.62
C VAL A 137 6.49 -6.90 20.27
N ILE A 138 5.51 -7.68 19.82
CA ILE A 138 5.30 -9.07 20.25
C ILE A 138 5.08 -9.97 19.04
N GLY A 139 5.30 -11.26 19.21
CA GLY A 139 5.04 -12.22 18.15
C GLY A 139 5.21 -13.66 18.61
N ASP A 140 4.76 -14.56 17.75
CA ASP A 140 4.86 -16.01 17.89
C ASP A 140 4.63 -16.64 16.52
N THR A 141 4.84 -17.94 16.37
CA THR A 141 4.29 -18.67 15.22
C THR A 141 2.77 -18.45 15.12
N GLY A 142 2.09 -18.30 16.26
CA GLY A 142 0.69 -17.93 16.34
C GLY A 142 -0.23 -19.04 15.86
N TRP A 143 0.20 -20.29 16.02
CA TRP A 143 -0.43 -21.55 15.60
C TRP A 143 -1.96 -21.54 15.48
N THR A 144 -2.55 -22.43 14.67
CA THR A 144 -4.01 -22.46 14.49
C THR A 144 -4.79 -23.03 15.70
N SER A 145 -6.00 -22.50 15.95
CA SER A 145 -6.97 -23.05 16.91
C SER A 145 -7.76 -24.25 16.36
N PHE A 146 -7.69 -24.48 15.05
CA PHE A 146 -8.54 -25.40 14.30
C PHE A 146 -10.05 -25.17 14.48
N ARG A 147 -10.48 -23.92 14.70
CA ARG A 147 -11.90 -23.54 14.81
C ARG A 147 -12.41 -22.88 13.53
N ARG A 148 -13.70 -23.10 13.26
CA ARG A 148 -14.50 -22.30 12.31
C ARG A 148 -15.74 -21.77 13.02
N GLY A 149 -15.81 -20.45 13.18
CA GLY A 149 -16.70 -19.81 14.13
C GLY A 149 -16.53 -20.40 15.52
N LYS A 150 -17.65 -20.78 16.16
CA LYS A 150 -17.65 -21.37 17.51
C LYS A 150 -17.29 -22.87 17.53
N ARG A 151 -17.19 -23.53 16.37
CA ARG A 151 -17.06 -24.99 16.27
C ARG A 151 -15.59 -25.42 16.12
N GLN A 152 -15.18 -26.40 16.94
CA GLN A 152 -13.92 -27.13 16.74
C GLN A 152 -14.08 -28.14 15.60
N VAL A 153 -13.16 -28.17 14.64
CA VAL A 153 -13.20 -29.18 13.57
C VAL A 153 -12.56 -30.51 14.00
N THR A 154 -12.86 -31.59 13.29
CA THR A 154 -12.27 -32.91 13.54
C THR A 154 -10.76 -32.90 13.30
N LEU A 155 -9.98 -33.17 14.34
CA LEU A 155 -8.51 -33.01 14.31
C LEU A 155 -7.76 -34.13 13.59
N LYS A 156 -8.33 -35.35 13.52
CA LYS A 156 -7.63 -36.55 13.02
C LYS A 156 -7.02 -36.35 11.62
N LYS A 157 -7.70 -35.60 10.75
CA LYS A 157 -7.24 -35.34 9.38
C LYS A 157 -5.94 -34.53 9.30
N PHE A 158 -5.61 -33.72 10.33
CA PHE A 158 -4.39 -32.92 10.35
C PHE A 158 -3.15 -33.73 10.75
N MET A 159 -3.32 -34.97 11.21
CA MET A 159 -2.19 -35.89 11.35
C MET A 159 -1.60 -36.32 10.00
N GLY A 160 -2.27 -36.01 8.88
CA GLY A 160 -1.74 -36.21 7.53
C GLY A 160 -0.84 -35.09 7.02
N LEU A 161 -0.66 -34.00 7.77
CA LEU A 161 0.22 -32.89 7.40
C LEU A 161 1.70 -33.35 7.39
N PRO A 162 2.55 -32.76 6.52
CA PRO A 162 3.98 -33.06 6.51
C PRO A 162 4.64 -32.86 7.90
N ASP A 163 4.19 -31.84 8.63
CA ASP A 163 4.66 -31.48 9.97
C ASP A 163 4.61 -32.65 10.95
N ALA A 164 3.62 -33.54 10.81
CA ALA A 164 3.47 -34.73 11.64
C ALA A 164 4.66 -35.71 11.55
N LYS A 165 5.37 -35.70 10.42
CA LYS A 165 6.58 -36.50 10.20
C LYS A 165 7.86 -35.69 10.44
N LYS A 166 7.77 -34.37 10.36
CA LYS A 166 8.92 -33.46 10.36
C LYS A 166 9.28 -32.93 11.74
N VAL A 167 8.33 -32.93 12.68
CA VAL A 167 8.53 -32.45 14.05
C VAL A 167 8.18 -33.56 15.04
N LYS A 168 9.02 -33.71 16.06
CA LYS A 168 8.82 -34.71 17.11
C LYS A 168 7.53 -34.40 17.88
N ASP A 169 6.76 -35.43 18.20
CA ASP A 169 5.55 -35.35 19.02
C ASP A 169 4.49 -34.36 18.49
N PHE A 170 4.48 -34.12 17.17
CA PHE A 170 3.46 -33.28 16.54
C PHE A 170 2.05 -33.80 16.84
N SER A 171 1.19 -32.91 17.30
CA SER A 171 -0.20 -33.21 17.61
C SER A 171 -1.05 -31.94 17.49
N PRO A 172 -2.19 -31.97 16.77
CA PRO A 172 -3.11 -30.85 16.71
C PRO A 172 -3.55 -30.34 18.08
N LYS A 173 -3.63 -31.21 19.11
CA LYS A 173 -3.94 -30.78 20.49
C LYS A 173 -2.84 -29.91 21.08
N ARG A 174 -1.57 -30.21 20.78
CA ARG A 174 -0.43 -29.40 21.22
C ARG A 174 -0.38 -28.07 20.48
N ILE A 175 -0.69 -28.07 19.18
CA ILE A 175 -0.80 -26.86 18.37
C ILE A 175 -1.89 -25.93 18.94
N ILE A 176 -3.05 -26.45 19.34
CA ILE A 176 -4.11 -25.68 20.02
C ILE A 176 -3.59 -25.09 21.34
N ALA A 177 -2.88 -25.88 22.15
CA ALA A 177 -2.34 -25.38 23.43
C ALA A 177 -1.36 -24.21 23.21
N LEU A 178 -0.48 -24.30 22.21
CA LEU A 178 0.43 -23.21 21.85
C LEU A 178 -0.33 -21.98 21.34
N HIS A 179 -1.39 -22.17 20.55
CA HIS A 179 -2.27 -21.08 20.14
C HIS A 179 -2.92 -20.38 21.33
N ASP A 180 -3.50 -21.14 22.26
CA ASP A 180 -4.22 -20.60 23.41
C ASP A 180 -3.27 -19.83 24.35
N GLU A 181 -2.05 -20.34 24.55
CA GLU A 181 -0.97 -19.65 25.29
C GLU A 181 -0.61 -18.31 24.62
N TRP A 182 -0.42 -18.30 23.30
CA TRP A 182 -0.15 -17.09 22.52
C TRP A 182 -1.29 -16.06 22.63
N VAL A 183 -2.54 -16.49 22.41
CA VAL A 183 -3.71 -15.60 22.44
C VAL A 183 -3.89 -14.98 23.83
N PHE A 184 -3.68 -15.76 24.89
CA PHE A 184 -3.72 -15.25 26.25
C PHE A 184 -2.67 -14.15 26.46
N PHE A 185 -1.41 -14.42 26.08
CA PHE A 185 -0.32 -13.46 26.20
C PHE A 185 -0.57 -12.19 25.37
N ALA A 186 -0.93 -12.34 24.09
CA ALA A 186 -1.18 -11.21 23.20
C ALA A 186 -2.34 -10.32 23.69
N ASN A 187 -3.41 -10.91 24.22
CA ASN A 187 -4.53 -10.15 24.78
C ASN A 187 -4.15 -9.42 26.07
N ASP A 188 -3.30 -10.01 26.92
CA ASP A 188 -2.77 -9.32 28.12
C ASP A 188 -1.98 -8.06 27.73
N ILE A 189 -1.15 -8.16 26.69
CA ILE A 189 -0.38 -7.02 26.17
C ILE A 189 -1.28 -5.97 25.52
N LEU A 190 -2.22 -6.38 24.66
CA LEU A 190 -3.17 -5.47 24.00
C LEU A 190 -4.03 -4.67 24.98
N ASN A 191 -4.28 -5.19 26.19
CA ASN A 191 -5.00 -4.48 27.24
C ASN A 191 -4.15 -3.43 27.97
N LYS A 192 -2.81 -3.55 27.94
CA LYS A 192 -1.89 -2.74 28.74
C LYS A 192 -1.13 -1.71 27.92
N GLU A 193 -0.86 -2.00 26.65
CA GLU A 193 -0.02 -1.18 25.78
C GLU A 193 -0.86 -0.31 24.83
N GLU A 194 -0.43 0.93 24.64
CA GLU A 194 -1.09 1.88 23.73
C GLU A 194 -0.79 1.61 22.25
N LYS A 195 0.39 1.07 21.94
CA LYS A 195 0.82 0.77 20.57
C LYS A 195 1.49 -0.58 20.50
N VAL A 196 0.87 -1.51 19.77
CA VAL A 196 1.37 -2.87 19.65
C VAL A 196 1.61 -3.24 18.19
N LEU A 197 2.82 -3.66 17.86
CA LEU A 197 3.10 -4.38 16.62
C LEU A 197 3.11 -5.88 16.92
N ILE A 198 2.21 -6.60 16.28
CA ILE A 198 2.12 -8.05 16.37
C ILE A 198 2.67 -8.67 15.09
N VAL A 199 3.63 -9.57 15.22
CA VAL A 199 4.12 -10.38 14.09
C VAL A 199 3.79 -11.84 14.37
N THR A 200 3.03 -12.48 13.48
CA THR A 200 2.77 -13.93 13.56
C THR A 200 3.10 -14.60 12.23
N HIS A 201 3.26 -15.93 12.22
CA HIS A 201 3.29 -16.65 10.96
C HIS A 201 1.86 -17.01 10.53
N PHE A 202 1.09 -17.63 11.41
CA PHE A 202 -0.31 -17.94 11.13
C PHE A 202 -1.19 -16.68 11.21
N PRO A 203 -2.25 -16.58 10.39
CA PRO A 203 -3.14 -15.43 10.41
C PRO A 203 -3.98 -15.39 11.68
N MET A 204 -4.05 -14.22 12.34
CA MET A 204 -4.92 -13.97 13.51
C MET A 204 -6.35 -13.59 13.10
N VAL A 205 -6.69 -13.85 11.84
CA VAL A 205 -7.96 -13.51 11.19
C VAL A 205 -8.45 -14.71 10.39
N ASP A 206 -9.77 -14.90 10.34
CA ASP A 206 -10.41 -16.10 9.80
C ASP A 206 -10.73 -15.95 8.30
N PHE A 207 -10.03 -16.73 7.47
CA PHE A 207 -10.24 -16.84 6.04
C PHE A 207 -10.84 -18.19 5.62
N THR A 208 -11.27 -19.01 6.58
CA THR A 208 -11.67 -20.40 6.32
C THR A 208 -12.99 -20.48 5.54
N LYS A 209 -13.03 -21.40 4.56
CA LYS A 209 -14.27 -21.74 3.81
C LYS A 209 -14.72 -23.15 4.16
N GLU A 210 -13.76 -24.07 4.28
CA GLU A 210 -13.98 -25.47 4.60
C GLU A 210 -13.19 -25.89 5.84
N ASP A 211 -13.55 -27.02 6.47
CA ASP A 211 -12.84 -27.48 7.68
C ASP A 211 -11.34 -27.74 7.40
N LYS A 212 -10.96 -28.07 6.15
CA LYS A 212 -9.55 -28.35 5.79
C LYS A 212 -8.70 -27.08 5.81
N ASP A 213 -9.33 -25.92 5.65
CA ASP A 213 -8.66 -24.62 5.63
C ASP A 213 -8.18 -24.22 7.02
N CYS A 214 -8.64 -24.91 8.07
CA CYS A 214 -8.27 -24.63 9.45
C CYS A 214 -6.76 -24.82 9.74
N TRP A 215 -5.97 -25.38 8.83
CA TRP A 215 -4.50 -25.29 8.92
C TRP A 215 -3.96 -23.95 8.44
N TRP A 216 -4.58 -23.31 7.44
CA TRP A 216 -4.12 -22.06 6.86
C TRP A 216 -4.55 -20.83 7.64
N SER A 217 -5.71 -20.90 8.30
CA SER A 217 -6.29 -19.83 9.09
C SER A 217 -7.32 -20.42 10.03
N SER A 218 -7.67 -19.75 11.13
CA SER A 218 -8.76 -20.21 11.98
C SER A 218 -9.38 -19.05 12.74
N THR A 219 -10.58 -19.29 13.27
CA THR A 219 -11.19 -18.33 14.20
C THR A 219 -10.30 -18.16 15.42
N THR A 220 -9.84 -16.93 15.64
CA THR A 220 -8.97 -16.53 16.74
C THR A 220 -9.64 -15.41 17.53
N VAL A 221 -9.59 -15.48 18.86
CA VAL A 221 -10.20 -14.48 19.75
C VAL A 221 -9.11 -13.54 20.27
N LEU A 222 -8.56 -12.74 19.36
CA LEU A 222 -7.72 -11.61 19.73
C LEU A 222 -8.62 -10.38 19.96
N LEU A 223 -8.33 -9.58 21.00
CA LEU A 223 -9.04 -8.35 21.28
C LEU A 223 -9.04 -7.44 20.04
N LYS A 224 -10.19 -6.90 19.68
CA LYS A 224 -10.31 -5.94 18.59
C LYS A 224 -9.96 -4.57 19.16
N GLY A 225 -8.85 -4.00 18.73
CA GLY A 225 -8.39 -2.70 19.17
C GLY A 225 -7.60 -2.02 18.07
N ASP A 226 -7.81 -0.71 17.94
CA ASP A 226 -7.12 0.14 16.97
C ASP A 226 -5.66 0.44 17.39
N ASN A 227 -5.28 -0.06 18.57
CA ASN A 227 -3.95 0.00 19.15
C ASN A 227 -2.97 -1.05 18.60
N SER A 228 -3.26 -1.68 17.45
CA SER A 228 -2.34 -2.66 16.89
C SER A 228 -2.28 -2.73 15.36
N TRP A 229 -1.09 -3.00 14.83
CA TRP A 229 -0.87 -3.60 13.52
C TRP A 229 -0.49 -5.08 13.68
N ARG A 230 -0.93 -5.94 12.75
CA ARG A 230 -0.76 -7.39 12.81
C ARG A 230 -0.22 -7.92 11.48
N VAL A 231 1.07 -8.21 11.44
CA VAL A 231 1.76 -8.78 10.30
C VAL A 231 1.66 -10.30 10.36
N PHE A 232 1.27 -10.95 9.25
CA PHE A 232 1.19 -12.42 9.17
C PHE A 232 1.73 -12.99 7.84
N GLY A 233 1.85 -14.33 7.75
CA GLY A 233 2.29 -15.08 6.57
C GLY A 233 1.42 -16.31 6.24
N HIS A 234 2.05 -17.44 5.89
CA HIS A 234 1.50 -18.81 5.76
C HIS A 234 0.57 -19.08 4.57
N THR A 235 -0.26 -18.11 4.17
CA THR A 235 -1.29 -18.33 3.12
C THR A 235 -0.75 -18.28 1.69
N HIS A 236 0.51 -17.87 1.52
CA HIS A 236 1.19 -17.54 0.26
C HIS A 236 0.45 -16.49 -0.58
N ARG A 237 -0.35 -15.65 0.06
CA ARG A 237 -1.13 -14.57 -0.56
C ARG A 237 -0.95 -13.31 0.24
N SER A 238 -0.53 -12.24 -0.43
CA SER A 238 -0.54 -10.90 0.17
C SER A 238 -2.00 -10.45 0.33
N GLU A 239 -2.41 -10.22 1.57
CA GLU A 239 -3.79 -9.89 1.93
C GLU A 239 -3.82 -8.80 3.00
N GLN A 240 -4.88 -7.99 3.00
CA GLN A 240 -5.18 -7.04 4.06
C GLN A 240 -6.63 -7.22 4.51
N GLN A 241 -6.83 -7.30 5.83
CA GLN A 241 -8.13 -7.20 6.47
C GLN A 241 -8.02 -6.37 7.74
N TYR A 242 -8.50 -5.13 7.68
CA TYR A 242 -8.34 -4.12 8.74
C TYR A 242 -6.86 -3.94 9.09
N ASN A 243 -6.50 -4.10 10.36
CA ASN A 243 -5.13 -4.06 10.86
C ASN A 243 -4.33 -5.37 10.68
N ASN A 244 -4.85 -6.36 9.94
CA ASN A 244 -4.11 -7.58 9.62
C ASN A 244 -3.58 -7.47 8.19
N VAL A 245 -2.27 -7.62 8.02
CA VAL A 245 -1.57 -7.44 6.74
C VAL A 245 -0.55 -8.52 6.50
N SER A 246 -0.38 -8.91 5.25
CA SER A 246 0.67 -9.85 4.84
C SER A 246 1.26 -9.47 3.48
N SER A 247 2.55 -9.78 3.32
CA SER A 247 3.23 -9.75 2.02
C SER A 247 4.11 -10.98 1.94
N GLN A 248 3.79 -11.88 1.01
CA GLN A 248 4.32 -13.25 1.07
C GLN A 248 4.97 -13.62 -0.24
N ARG A 249 6.16 -14.23 -0.17
CA ARG A 249 6.88 -14.66 -1.37
C ARG A 249 6.34 -15.99 -1.91
N GLY A 250 6.01 -16.92 -1.01
CA GLY A 250 5.63 -18.29 -1.37
C GLY A 250 6.70 -19.00 -2.21
N TYR A 251 6.29 -19.98 -3.01
CA TYR A 251 7.22 -20.81 -3.80
C TYR A 251 7.63 -20.24 -5.17
N TYR A 252 7.44 -18.93 -5.39
CA TYR A 252 7.61 -18.27 -6.69
C TYR A 252 9.05 -17.81 -7.01
N ASN A 253 10.03 -18.28 -6.25
CA ASN A 253 11.44 -18.01 -6.50
C ASN A 253 11.88 -18.53 -7.89
N ASN A 254 12.77 -17.80 -8.56
CA ASN A 254 13.35 -18.18 -9.85
C ASN A 254 14.80 -18.65 -9.66
N ASP A 255 15.30 -19.50 -10.55
CA ASP A 255 16.73 -19.83 -10.57
C ASP A 255 17.52 -18.76 -11.33
N VAL A 256 18.85 -18.80 -11.15
CA VAL A 256 19.76 -17.79 -11.71
C VAL A 256 19.64 -17.71 -13.23
N GLU A 257 19.58 -18.85 -13.92
CA GLU A 257 19.42 -18.91 -15.38
C GLU A 257 18.11 -18.24 -15.84
N ASP A 258 17.01 -18.45 -15.12
CA ASP A 258 15.74 -17.78 -15.39
C ASP A 258 15.81 -16.26 -15.17
N LEU A 259 16.49 -15.82 -14.11
CA LEU A 259 16.66 -14.40 -13.78
C LEU A 259 17.50 -13.68 -14.83
N GLU A 260 18.62 -14.28 -15.22
CA GLU A 260 19.52 -13.77 -16.26
C GLU A 260 18.79 -13.67 -17.61
N ARG A 261 18.08 -14.73 -18.02
CA ARG A 261 17.31 -14.74 -19.28
C ARG A 261 16.26 -13.65 -19.34
N LYS A 262 15.61 -13.34 -18.20
CA LYS A 262 14.58 -12.32 -18.09
C LYS A 262 15.13 -10.91 -17.85
N GLY A 263 16.41 -10.78 -17.50
CA GLY A 263 17.01 -9.51 -17.09
C GLY A 263 16.38 -8.91 -15.83
N VAL A 264 15.91 -9.74 -14.90
CA VAL A 264 15.24 -9.29 -13.65
C VAL A 264 15.98 -9.77 -12.42
N LYS A 265 15.89 -9.02 -11.32
CA LYS A 265 16.40 -9.45 -10.00
C LYS A 265 15.39 -10.37 -9.31
N GLN A 266 15.88 -11.19 -8.38
CA GLN A 266 15.04 -12.08 -7.56
C GLN A 266 14.02 -11.31 -6.71
N TYR A 267 14.45 -10.18 -6.12
CA TYR A 267 13.65 -9.34 -5.24
C TYR A 267 13.44 -7.94 -5.83
N SER A 268 12.27 -7.36 -5.53
CA SER A 268 11.88 -5.99 -5.85
C SER A 268 11.00 -5.46 -4.71
N SER A 269 10.80 -4.14 -4.62
CA SER A 269 10.04 -3.53 -3.54
C SER A 269 8.57 -3.99 -3.50
N HIS A 270 8.02 -4.48 -4.61
CA HIS A 270 6.64 -4.99 -4.66
C HIS A 270 6.44 -6.33 -3.94
N HIS A 271 7.52 -7.04 -3.59
CA HIS A 271 7.42 -8.27 -2.80
C HIS A 271 7.26 -8.01 -1.29
N PHE A 272 7.43 -6.75 -0.86
CA PHE A 272 7.43 -6.38 0.55
C PHE A 272 6.18 -5.55 0.87
N GLY A 273 5.61 -5.80 2.04
CA GLY A 273 4.70 -4.88 2.68
C GLY A 273 5.50 -3.82 3.41
N LYS A 274 4.95 -2.62 3.55
CA LYS A 274 5.60 -1.53 4.28
C LYS A 274 4.54 -0.78 5.06
N LEU A 275 4.74 -0.53 6.34
CA LEU A 275 3.94 0.37 7.15
C LEU A 275 4.73 1.67 7.30
N GLU A 276 4.08 2.78 6.96
CA GLU A 276 4.65 4.12 7.01
C GLU A 276 3.89 4.93 8.06
N LYS A 277 4.55 5.87 8.73
CA LYS A 277 3.84 6.73 9.70
C LYS A 277 2.65 7.41 9.02
N SER A 278 1.48 7.29 9.64
CA SER A 278 0.26 7.93 9.18
C SER A 278 0.42 9.44 9.24
N ILE A 279 -0.07 10.14 8.21
CA ILE A 279 -0.14 11.60 8.23
C ILE A 279 -1.26 12.00 9.19
N ASP A 280 -0.94 12.85 10.16
CA ASP A 280 -1.96 13.45 11.01
C ASP A 280 -2.84 14.36 10.15
N GLN A 281 -4.06 13.94 9.89
CA GLN A 281 -5.04 14.70 9.10
C GLN A 281 -5.28 16.09 9.68
N HIS A 282 -5.16 16.26 11.01
CA HIS A 282 -5.36 17.55 11.68
C HIS A 282 -4.24 18.55 11.41
N LYS A 283 -3.11 18.10 10.84
CA LYS A 283 -1.98 18.96 10.45
C LYS A 283 -2.00 19.34 8.97
N ILE A 284 -2.87 18.74 8.15
CA ILE A 284 -3.00 19.12 6.74
C ILE A 284 -3.82 20.42 6.67
N ILE A 285 -3.12 21.54 6.57
CA ILE A 285 -3.77 22.84 6.32
C ILE A 285 -4.09 22.91 4.82
N ALA A 286 -5.35 22.69 4.47
CA ALA A 286 -5.81 22.77 3.09
C ALA A 286 -5.90 24.23 2.63
N TRP A 287 -5.20 24.53 1.55
CA TRP A 287 -5.19 25.85 0.91
C TRP A 287 -6.01 25.80 -0.38
N SER A 288 -6.84 26.81 -0.61
CA SER A 288 -7.72 26.91 -1.78
C SER A 288 -7.08 27.70 -2.94
N ASN A 289 -5.79 27.49 -3.21
CA ASN A 289 -5.05 28.20 -4.26
C ASN A 289 -4.36 27.25 -5.24
N PHE A 290 -4.05 27.75 -6.45
CA PHE A 290 -3.44 26.94 -7.51
C PHE A 290 -2.05 26.41 -7.13
N GLU A 291 -1.27 27.22 -6.40
CA GLU A 291 0.12 26.93 -6.04
C GLU A 291 0.23 25.61 -5.28
N SER A 292 -0.74 25.30 -4.42
CA SER A 292 -0.83 24.05 -3.65
C SER A 292 -0.98 22.77 -4.49
N ILE A 293 -1.47 22.87 -5.73
CA ILE A 293 -1.65 21.73 -6.66
C ILE A 293 -0.87 21.92 -7.97
N SER A 294 0.01 22.92 -8.04
CA SER A 294 0.73 23.32 -9.25
C SER A 294 1.60 22.22 -9.86
N LYS A 295 2.12 21.28 -9.06
CA LYS A 295 2.89 20.11 -9.55
C LYS A 295 2.11 19.22 -10.52
N PHE A 296 0.77 19.26 -10.44
CA PHE A 296 -0.13 18.49 -11.31
C PHE A 296 -0.50 19.24 -12.59
N HIS A 297 0.12 20.38 -12.83
CA HIS A 297 0.00 21.18 -14.04
C HIS A 297 1.40 21.44 -14.64
N SER A 298 1.48 21.42 -15.96
CA SER A 298 2.68 21.76 -16.71
C SER A 298 2.25 22.57 -17.94
N PRO A 299 2.54 23.88 -17.99
CA PRO A 299 2.15 24.70 -19.12
C PRO A 299 2.88 24.23 -20.40
N ILE A 300 2.14 24.14 -21.50
CA ILE A 300 2.69 23.94 -22.85
C ILE A 300 2.45 25.23 -23.63
N VAL A 301 3.52 25.81 -24.15
CA VAL A 301 3.45 27.01 -24.99
C VAL A 301 3.76 26.61 -26.43
N VAL A 302 2.84 26.87 -27.34
CA VAL A 302 3.08 26.75 -28.79
C VAL A 302 3.39 28.15 -29.30
N SER A 303 4.66 28.38 -29.59
CA SER A 303 5.15 29.70 -30.02
C SER A 303 4.81 29.93 -31.48
N ASN A 304 4.93 28.91 -32.32
CA ASN A 304 4.58 28.98 -33.74
C ASN A 304 4.02 27.64 -34.24
N ALA A 305 2.70 27.62 -34.43
CA ALA A 305 1.97 26.42 -34.87
C ALA A 305 2.38 25.90 -36.26
N LYS A 306 3.03 26.71 -37.10
CA LYS A 306 3.52 26.28 -38.43
C LYS A 306 4.83 25.51 -38.34
N SER A 307 5.70 25.83 -37.38
CA SER A 307 6.97 25.12 -37.17
C SER A 307 6.85 23.97 -36.17
N GLU A 308 5.87 24.02 -35.25
CA GLU A 308 5.70 23.04 -34.17
C GLU A 308 4.57 22.04 -34.46
N VAL A 309 4.50 21.53 -35.69
CA VAL A 309 3.37 20.71 -36.20
C VAL A 309 3.12 19.46 -35.35
N GLU A 310 4.17 18.78 -34.89
CA GLU A 310 4.04 17.58 -34.07
C GLU A 310 3.47 17.87 -32.67
N LEU A 311 3.92 18.97 -32.04
CA LEU A 311 3.39 19.43 -30.76
C LEU A 311 1.92 19.82 -30.89
N VAL A 312 1.57 20.56 -31.95
CA VAL A 312 0.18 20.95 -32.26
C VAL A 312 -0.70 19.71 -32.45
N SER A 313 -0.25 18.74 -33.23
CA SER A 313 -0.97 17.47 -33.45
C SER A 313 -1.19 16.72 -32.13
N THR A 314 -0.16 16.69 -31.30
CA THR A 314 -0.17 16.06 -29.97
C THR A 314 -1.19 16.74 -29.04
N VAL A 315 -1.14 18.08 -28.95
CA VAL A 315 -2.09 18.89 -28.17
C VAL A 315 -3.52 18.65 -28.64
N LYS A 316 -3.78 18.62 -29.95
CA LYS A 316 -5.12 18.40 -30.52
C LYS A 316 -5.68 17.02 -30.18
N ARG A 317 -4.84 15.98 -30.15
CA ARG A 317 -5.26 14.58 -29.91
C ARG A 317 -5.50 14.26 -28.43
N ARG A 318 -4.62 14.72 -27.52
CA ARG A 318 -4.57 14.23 -26.13
C ARG A 318 -5.76 14.63 -25.25
N GLY A 319 -6.26 15.86 -25.41
CA GLY A 319 -7.24 16.41 -24.47
C GLY A 319 -8.63 15.76 -24.51
N TYR A 320 -9.09 15.31 -25.69
CA TYR A 320 -10.44 14.73 -25.84
C TYR A 320 -10.57 13.34 -25.23
N VAL A 321 -9.54 12.50 -25.36
CA VAL A 321 -9.51 11.18 -24.74
C VAL A 321 -9.61 11.32 -23.22
N ARG A 322 -8.89 12.28 -22.65
CA ARG A 322 -8.92 12.57 -21.21
C ARG A 322 -10.28 13.11 -20.75
N CYS A 323 -10.89 14.01 -21.51
CA CYS A 323 -12.24 14.51 -21.24
C CYS A 323 -13.28 13.37 -21.27
N ALA A 324 -13.23 12.50 -22.28
CA ALA A 324 -14.12 11.36 -22.41
C ALA A 324 -13.98 10.36 -21.24
N ALA A 325 -12.76 10.14 -20.74
CA ALA A 325 -12.52 9.30 -19.57
C ALA A 325 -13.09 9.91 -18.26
N ASN A 326 -13.29 11.22 -18.21
CA ASN A 326 -13.73 11.97 -17.03
C ASN A 326 -15.19 12.44 -17.10
N LYS A 327 -15.93 12.01 -18.13
CA LYS A 327 -17.28 12.52 -18.43
C LYS A 327 -18.26 12.30 -17.26
N HIS A 328 -18.19 11.15 -16.58
CA HIS A 328 -19.12 10.83 -15.51
C HIS A 328 -18.86 11.66 -14.25
N ASN A 329 -17.60 11.78 -13.79
CA ASN A 329 -17.30 12.62 -12.63
C ASN A 329 -17.56 14.11 -12.90
N PHE A 330 -17.30 14.61 -14.12
CA PHE A 330 -17.65 15.98 -14.47
C PHE A 330 -19.16 16.21 -14.59
N ALA A 331 -19.95 15.21 -14.99
CA ALA A 331 -21.41 15.30 -14.98
C ALA A 331 -21.97 15.44 -13.55
N VAL A 332 -21.49 14.61 -12.62
CA VAL A 332 -21.90 14.70 -11.20
C VAL A 332 -21.41 16.02 -10.59
N LEU A 333 -20.17 16.42 -10.84
CA LEU A 333 -19.62 17.69 -10.34
C LEU A 333 -20.38 18.91 -10.89
N ALA A 334 -20.84 18.86 -12.14
CA ALA A 334 -21.60 19.95 -12.76
C ALA A 334 -22.99 20.14 -12.13
N ASN A 335 -23.68 19.04 -11.83
CA ASN A 335 -25.09 19.05 -11.45
C ASN A 335 -25.31 18.92 -9.94
N SER A 336 -24.38 18.33 -9.19
CA SER A 336 -24.49 18.04 -7.76
C SER A 336 -23.12 18.06 -7.06
N PRO A 337 -22.45 19.23 -7.01
CA PRO A 337 -21.10 19.34 -6.46
C PRO A 337 -21.00 18.91 -4.99
N GLU A 338 -22.05 19.10 -4.17
CA GLU A 338 -22.08 18.68 -2.77
C GLU A 338 -22.09 17.15 -2.66
N ALA A 339 -22.89 16.45 -3.47
CA ALA A 339 -22.94 14.99 -3.50
C ALA A 339 -21.63 14.39 -4.04
N TYR A 340 -21.04 15.04 -5.06
CA TYR A 340 -19.72 14.71 -5.58
C TYR A 340 -18.65 14.78 -4.48
N LEU A 341 -18.56 15.92 -3.78
CA LEU A 341 -17.57 16.14 -2.73
C LEU A 341 -17.77 15.24 -1.52
N LYS A 342 -19.03 14.98 -1.13
CA LYS A 342 -19.34 14.00 -0.08
C LYS A 342 -18.75 12.62 -0.43
N SER A 343 -18.95 12.17 -1.66
CA SER A 343 -18.41 10.89 -2.14
C SER A 343 -16.89 10.88 -2.14
N VAL A 344 -16.25 11.95 -2.62
CA VAL A 344 -14.78 12.11 -2.60
C VAL A 344 -14.25 12.03 -1.16
N LYS A 345 -14.84 12.77 -0.21
CA LYS A 345 -14.43 12.75 1.20
C LYS A 345 -14.62 11.37 1.84
N GLU A 346 -15.74 10.70 1.59
CA GLU A 346 -16.00 9.35 2.11
C GLU A 346 -14.98 8.33 1.60
N ILE A 347 -14.61 8.41 0.32
CA ILE A 347 -13.59 7.57 -0.31
C ILE A 347 -12.21 7.89 0.28
N THR A 348 -11.80 9.16 0.33
CA THR A 348 -10.53 9.59 0.94
C THR A 348 -10.41 9.11 2.37
N ASN A 349 -11.46 9.30 3.19
CA ASN A 349 -11.50 8.80 4.56
C ASN A 349 -11.45 7.27 4.62
N GLY A 350 -11.94 6.56 3.60
CA GLY A 350 -11.74 5.11 3.43
C GLY A 350 -10.27 4.72 3.41
N TYR A 351 -9.44 5.43 2.64
CA TYR A 351 -8.00 5.17 2.56
C TYR A 351 -7.23 5.53 3.84
N LEU A 352 -7.82 6.35 4.71
CA LEU A 352 -7.20 6.80 5.96
C LEU A 352 -7.73 6.08 7.19
N ARG A 353 -8.82 5.30 7.05
CA ARG A 353 -9.48 4.57 8.14
C ARG A 353 -8.63 3.43 8.71
N ASP A 354 -7.63 2.97 7.96
CA ASP A 354 -6.72 1.91 8.38
C ASP A 354 -5.40 2.47 8.94
N ALA A 355 -5.47 3.59 9.66
CA ALA A 355 -4.34 4.10 10.43
C ALA A 355 -4.40 3.49 11.84
N TYR A 356 -3.49 2.54 12.12
CA TYR A 356 -3.36 1.91 13.43
C TYR A 356 -2.02 2.31 14.03
N ILE A 357 -2.01 2.60 15.34
CA ILE A 357 -0.80 3.00 16.10
C ILE A 357 0.03 4.15 15.48
N GLY A 358 -0.60 4.99 14.65
CA GLY A 358 0.09 6.06 13.92
C GLY A 358 0.83 5.60 12.66
N PHE A 359 0.46 4.46 12.07
CA PHE A 359 1.01 3.92 10.82
C PHE A 359 -0.10 3.52 9.84
N ILE A 360 0.16 3.63 8.54
CA ILE A 360 -0.67 3.18 7.42
C ILE A 360 0.13 2.18 6.55
N LEU A 361 -0.56 1.25 5.89
CA LEU A 361 0.08 0.36 4.92
C LEU A 361 0.45 1.12 3.63
N SER A 362 1.74 1.17 3.30
CA SER A 362 2.34 1.69 2.06
C SER A 362 1.70 1.05 0.82
N GLY A 363 1.50 1.87 -0.22
CA GLY A 363 0.52 1.56 -1.27
C GLY A 363 -0.87 2.14 -0.95
N SER A 364 -1.01 2.78 0.22
CA SER A 364 -1.94 3.87 0.49
C SER A 364 -1.46 5.18 -0.16
N ILE A 365 -2.34 6.17 -0.20
CA ILE A 365 -2.13 7.45 -0.87
C ILE A 365 -0.89 8.15 -0.28
N SER A 366 0.13 8.47 -1.10
CA SER A 366 1.33 9.17 -0.63
C SER A 366 0.99 10.53 -0.03
N ARG A 367 1.84 11.05 0.88
CA ARG A 367 1.58 12.33 1.55
C ARG A 367 1.27 13.46 0.59
N GLN A 368 2.08 13.57 -0.46
CA GLN A 368 1.90 14.58 -1.49
C GLN A 368 0.56 14.43 -2.22
N VAL A 369 0.14 13.22 -2.55
CA VAL A 369 -1.16 12.98 -3.19
C VAL A 369 -2.28 13.31 -2.22
N LEU A 370 -2.13 12.96 -0.95
CA LEU A 370 -3.15 13.23 0.07
C LEU A 370 -3.34 14.73 0.28
N GLU A 371 -2.25 15.48 0.44
CA GLU A 371 -2.26 16.95 0.49
C GLU A 371 -2.95 17.52 -0.75
N ALA A 372 -2.59 17.06 -1.95
CA ALA A 372 -3.21 17.49 -3.19
C ALA A 372 -4.72 17.21 -3.26
N ILE A 373 -5.18 16.08 -2.73
CA ILE A 373 -6.61 15.75 -2.61
C ILE A 373 -7.31 16.75 -1.69
N TYR A 374 -6.75 17.04 -0.50
CA TYR A 374 -7.33 18.00 0.44
C TYR A 374 -7.35 19.43 -0.11
N HIS A 375 -6.27 19.87 -0.77
CA HIS A 375 -6.24 21.14 -1.49
C HIS A 375 -7.31 21.20 -2.58
N SER A 376 -7.45 20.13 -3.36
CA SER A 376 -8.44 20.06 -4.43
C SER A 376 -9.88 20.07 -3.90
N ILE A 377 -10.14 19.41 -2.77
CA ILE A 377 -11.43 19.49 -2.07
C ILE A 377 -11.71 20.95 -1.67
N ALA A 378 -10.76 21.63 -1.02
CA ALA A 378 -10.91 23.01 -0.59
C ALA A 378 -11.15 23.99 -1.76
N ILE A 379 -10.48 23.78 -2.91
CA ILE A 379 -10.69 24.56 -4.13
C ILE A 379 -12.09 24.37 -4.70
N ILE A 380 -12.61 23.14 -4.72
CA ILE A 380 -13.96 22.89 -5.24
C ILE A 380 -15.02 23.42 -4.26
N GLU A 381 -14.77 23.30 -2.94
CA GLU A 381 -15.66 23.79 -1.88
C GLU A 381 -15.79 25.31 -1.81
N SER A 382 -14.73 26.05 -2.17
CA SER A 382 -14.81 27.51 -2.21
C SER A 382 -15.85 28.00 -3.23
N GLY A 383 -16.17 27.17 -4.23
CA GLY A 383 -17.06 27.52 -5.33
C GLY A 383 -16.50 28.64 -6.21
N ASP A 384 -15.23 29.00 -6.05
CA ASP A 384 -14.59 30.07 -6.81
C ASP A 384 -14.16 29.58 -8.19
N PHE A 385 -14.88 30.03 -9.22
CA PHE A 385 -14.58 29.74 -10.63
C PHE A 385 -13.68 30.79 -11.29
N SER A 386 -13.14 31.75 -10.53
CA SER A 386 -12.26 32.80 -11.07
C SER A 386 -10.92 32.24 -11.55
N ASP A 387 -10.34 31.29 -10.82
CA ASP A 387 -9.15 30.53 -11.24
C ASP A 387 -9.55 29.18 -11.85
N VAL A 388 -9.83 29.20 -13.15
CA VAL A 388 -10.20 27.99 -13.91
C VAL A 388 -9.09 26.94 -13.91
N ARG A 389 -7.81 27.34 -13.79
CA ARG A 389 -6.71 26.36 -13.71
C ARG A 389 -6.77 25.59 -12.40
N ALA A 390 -6.92 26.31 -11.29
CA ALA A 390 -7.10 25.70 -9.97
C ALA A 390 -8.31 24.76 -9.98
N PHE A 391 -9.46 25.27 -10.42
CA PHE A 391 -10.70 24.49 -10.42
C PHE A 391 -10.59 23.21 -11.26
N VAL A 392 -10.11 23.30 -12.50
CA VAL A 392 -10.04 22.13 -13.39
C VAL A 392 -8.99 21.13 -12.91
N THR A 393 -7.84 21.60 -12.44
CA THR A 393 -6.79 20.71 -11.90
C THR A 393 -7.31 19.97 -10.68
N ALA A 394 -7.98 20.69 -9.77
CA ALA A 394 -8.64 20.11 -8.61
C ALA A 394 -9.70 19.07 -9.01
N ALA A 395 -10.58 19.40 -9.98
CA ALA A 395 -11.62 18.50 -10.46
C ALA A 395 -11.08 17.20 -11.07
N VAL A 396 -9.91 17.25 -11.73
CA VAL A 396 -9.24 16.04 -12.24
C VAL A 396 -8.63 15.23 -11.11
N ILE A 397 -7.95 15.87 -10.14
CA ILE A 397 -7.39 15.19 -8.96
C ILE A 397 -8.50 14.48 -8.17
N THR A 398 -9.58 15.18 -7.81
CA THR A 398 -10.72 14.57 -7.12
C THR A 398 -11.46 13.58 -8.01
N GLY A 399 -11.38 13.72 -9.34
CA GLY A 399 -11.88 12.75 -10.31
C GLY A 399 -11.26 11.36 -10.15
N TYR A 400 -9.95 11.28 -9.90
CA TYR A 400 -9.29 10.00 -9.58
C TYR A 400 -9.83 9.39 -8.29
N VAL A 401 -10.07 10.22 -7.26
CA VAL A 401 -10.62 9.76 -5.98
C VAL A 401 -12.05 9.25 -6.16
N TYR A 402 -12.91 10.02 -6.85
CA TYR A 402 -14.30 9.65 -7.13
C TYR A 402 -14.41 8.29 -7.84
N ASN A 403 -13.45 8.00 -8.72
CA ASN A 403 -13.35 6.73 -9.44
C ASN A 403 -12.56 5.63 -8.68
N ARG A 404 -12.27 5.82 -7.38
CA ARG A 404 -11.54 4.87 -6.51
C ARG A 404 -10.12 4.53 -7.01
N MET A 405 -9.44 5.50 -7.64
CA MET A 405 -8.09 5.35 -8.19
C MET A 405 -7.08 6.41 -7.67
N PRO A 406 -7.06 6.79 -6.38
CA PRO A 406 -6.20 7.88 -5.92
C PRO A 406 -4.70 7.61 -6.06
N LEU A 407 -4.28 6.33 -6.06
CA LEU A 407 -2.87 5.95 -6.25
C LEU A 407 -2.32 6.32 -7.63
N HIS A 408 -3.20 6.52 -8.62
CA HIS A 408 -2.79 6.89 -9.98
C HIS A 408 -2.55 8.41 -10.13
N ILE A 409 -2.86 9.21 -9.11
CA ILE A 409 -2.62 10.67 -9.14
C ILE A 409 -1.12 10.95 -9.20
N GLU A 410 -0.29 10.19 -8.50
CA GLU A 410 1.17 10.40 -8.47
C GLU A 410 1.83 10.24 -9.84
N VAL A 411 1.32 9.30 -10.65
CA VAL A 411 1.86 8.96 -11.97
C VAL A 411 1.05 9.57 -13.12
N MET A 412 0.04 10.40 -12.82
CA MET A 412 -0.78 11.00 -13.87
C MET A 412 0.05 12.03 -14.66
N ARG A 413 -0.21 12.14 -15.96
CA ARG A 413 0.35 13.24 -16.75
C ARG A 413 -0.18 14.57 -16.21
N PRO A 414 0.71 15.55 -15.91
CA PRO A 414 0.28 16.90 -15.58
C PRO A 414 -0.65 17.49 -16.64
N LEU A 415 -1.63 18.29 -16.21
CA LEU A 415 -2.51 19.01 -17.12
C LEU A 415 -1.76 20.14 -17.79
N ASP A 416 -2.05 20.39 -19.06
CA ASP A 416 -1.63 21.61 -19.74
C ASP A 416 -2.82 22.58 -19.92
N ASP A 417 -2.55 23.82 -20.33
CA ASP A 417 -3.60 24.84 -20.49
C ASP A 417 -4.65 24.46 -21.56
N TYR A 418 -4.30 23.62 -22.54
CA TYR A 418 -5.25 23.13 -23.53
C TYR A 418 -6.17 22.05 -22.95
N ASP A 419 -5.68 21.20 -22.03
CA ASP A 419 -6.53 20.32 -21.24
C ASP A 419 -7.49 21.13 -20.38
N VAL A 420 -6.97 22.14 -19.66
CA VAL A 420 -7.76 23.01 -18.79
C VAL A 420 -8.93 23.62 -19.56
N MET A 421 -8.65 24.22 -20.71
CA MET A 421 -9.67 24.81 -21.59
C MET A 421 -10.72 23.79 -22.02
N ARG A 422 -10.34 22.57 -22.45
CA ARG A 422 -11.31 21.55 -22.89
C ARG A 422 -12.19 21.05 -21.76
N PHE A 423 -11.61 20.79 -20.59
CA PHE A 423 -12.36 20.37 -19.42
C PHE A 423 -13.35 21.43 -18.96
N TRP A 424 -12.92 22.69 -18.94
CA TRP A 424 -13.79 23.81 -18.59
C TRP A 424 -14.96 23.95 -19.56
N LEU A 425 -14.71 23.90 -20.87
CA LEU A 425 -15.77 23.97 -21.88
C LEU A 425 -16.71 22.75 -21.84
N MET A 426 -16.18 21.55 -21.55
CA MET A 426 -16.99 20.35 -21.32
C MET A 426 -17.91 20.53 -20.11
N LEU A 427 -17.38 21.02 -18.98
CA LEU A 427 -18.16 21.29 -17.76
C LEU A 427 -19.28 22.31 -18.03
N LEU A 428 -18.97 23.40 -18.73
CA LEU A 428 -19.96 24.42 -19.08
C LEU A 428 -21.03 23.89 -20.03
N THR A 429 -20.66 23.03 -20.98
CA THR A 429 -21.61 22.36 -21.88
C THR A 429 -22.56 21.47 -21.08
N ILE A 430 -22.03 20.63 -20.17
CA ILE A 430 -22.83 19.79 -19.28
C ILE A 430 -23.81 20.62 -18.45
N LYS A 431 -23.33 21.71 -17.81
CA LYS A 431 -24.18 22.61 -17.02
C LYS A 431 -25.27 23.28 -17.85
N ARG A 432 -24.94 23.78 -19.05
CA ARG A 432 -25.90 24.50 -19.91
C ARG A 432 -27.06 23.62 -20.36
N TYR A 433 -26.79 22.34 -20.63
CA TYR A 433 -27.78 21.39 -21.12
C TYR A 433 -28.31 20.44 -20.04
N GLY A 434 -27.89 20.60 -18.78
CA GLY A 434 -28.33 19.74 -17.66
C GLY A 434 -28.05 18.26 -17.89
N ILE A 435 -26.90 17.92 -18.48
CA ILE A 435 -26.58 16.54 -18.88
C ILE A 435 -26.23 15.73 -17.63
N ASP A 436 -27.06 14.75 -17.30
CA ASP A 436 -26.85 13.88 -16.14
C ASP A 436 -25.81 12.77 -16.40
N MET A 437 -25.21 12.26 -15.32
CA MET A 437 -24.21 11.18 -15.34
C MET A 437 -24.70 9.87 -15.96
N GLU A 438 -25.99 9.53 -15.82
CA GLU A 438 -26.56 8.34 -16.46
C GLU A 438 -26.77 8.55 -17.97
N SER A 439 -26.98 9.80 -18.38
CA SER A 439 -27.28 10.18 -19.77
C SER A 439 -26.03 10.47 -20.61
N ILE A 440 -24.85 10.67 -19.99
CA ILE A 440 -23.63 11.07 -20.70
C ILE A 440 -22.94 9.86 -21.38
N ILE A 441 -23.08 9.78 -22.70
CA ILE A 441 -22.58 8.65 -23.50
C ILE A 441 -21.25 9.00 -24.14
N THR A 442 -21.14 10.17 -24.77
CA THR A 442 -19.97 10.55 -25.59
C THR A 442 -19.44 11.94 -25.28
N VAL A 443 -18.12 12.08 -25.34
CA VAL A 443 -17.42 13.37 -25.40
C VAL A 443 -16.45 13.31 -26.58
N ARG A 444 -16.58 14.23 -27.53
CA ARG A 444 -15.77 14.25 -28.77
C ARG A 444 -15.51 15.67 -29.25
N SER A 445 -14.61 15.84 -30.21
CA SER A 445 -14.44 17.14 -30.86
C SER A 445 -15.62 17.48 -31.77
N ASP A 446 -16.16 18.69 -31.64
CA ASP A 446 -17.09 19.25 -32.61
C ASP A 446 -16.32 19.76 -33.82
N LYS A 447 -16.36 19.03 -34.92
CA LYS A 447 -15.63 19.39 -36.15
C LYS A 447 -16.13 20.68 -36.80
N LYS A 448 -17.30 21.20 -36.41
CA LYS A 448 -17.89 22.41 -37.00
C LYS A 448 -17.51 23.67 -36.22
N ASN A 449 -17.27 23.55 -34.93
CA ASN A 449 -17.02 24.69 -34.04
C ASN A 449 -15.59 24.66 -33.49
N ARG A 450 -14.82 25.72 -33.75
CA ARG A 450 -13.44 25.86 -33.27
C ARG A 450 -13.13 27.28 -32.80
N ILE A 451 -12.18 27.36 -31.87
CA ILE A 451 -11.57 28.60 -31.38
C ILE A 451 -10.05 28.52 -31.52
N THR A 452 -9.37 29.65 -31.60
CA THR A 452 -7.90 29.69 -31.51
C THR A 452 -7.50 30.05 -30.09
N PHE A 453 -6.71 29.19 -29.45
CA PHE A 453 -6.19 29.41 -28.10
C PHE A 453 -4.68 29.19 -28.11
N CYS A 454 -3.91 30.16 -27.62
CA CYS A 454 -2.43 30.12 -27.58
C CYS A 454 -1.78 29.62 -28.90
N ASN A 455 -2.26 30.14 -30.04
CA ASN A 455 -1.85 29.79 -31.41
C ASN A 455 -2.28 28.41 -31.92
N VAL A 456 -3.11 27.66 -31.18
CA VAL A 456 -3.63 26.36 -31.61
C VAL A 456 -5.13 26.45 -31.85
N ASP A 457 -5.57 26.05 -33.05
CA ASP A 457 -6.98 25.85 -33.33
C ASP A 457 -7.52 24.63 -32.58
N MET A 458 -8.41 24.88 -31.63
CA MET A 458 -9.08 23.88 -30.83
C MET A 458 -10.54 23.78 -31.24
N TYR A 459 -10.97 22.58 -31.60
CA TYR A 459 -12.40 22.29 -31.68
C TYR A 459 -13.05 22.43 -30.29
N LEU A 460 -14.36 22.64 -30.24
CA LEU A 460 -15.10 22.65 -28.98
C LEU A 460 -15.42 21.20 -28.55
N PRO A 461 -15.45 20.89 -27.24
CA PRO A 461 -15.90 19.59 -26.76
C PRO A 461 -17.42 19.46 -26.89
N ALA A 462 -17.86 18.51 -27.71
CA ALA A 462 -19.26 18.11 -27.81
C ALA A 462 -19.57 16.96 -26.84
N VAL A 463 -20.57 17.15 -26.00
CA VAL A 463 -21.10 16.15 -25.07
C VAL A 463 -22.45 15.67 -25.60
N ASN A 464 -22.56 14.38 -25.93
CA ASN A 464 -23.76 13.84 -26.61
C ASN A 464 -24.19 14.63 -27.86
N ASN A 465 -23.21 15.14 -28.62
CA ASN A 465 -23.39 16.01 -29.80
C ASN A 465 -23.88 17.43 -29.52
N LEU A 466 -24.01 17.81 -28.24
CA LEU A 466 -24.29 19.17 -27.83
C LEU A 466 -22.96 19.88 -27.55
N SER A 467 -22.82 21.11 -28.04
CA SER A 467 -21.66 21.97 -27.80
C SER A 467 -22.16 23.38 -27.50
N LEU A 468 -21.35 24.15 -26.77
CA LEU A 468 -21.50 25.61 -26.77
C LEU A 468 -21.27 26.16 -28.18
N ASN A 469 -21.85 27.32 -28.47
CA ASN A 469 -21.55 28.02 -29.71
C ASN A 469 -20.25 28.85 -29.58
N VAL A 470 -19.63 29.20 -30.71
CA VAL A 470 -18.32 29.88 -30.73
C VAL A 470 -18.38 31.26 -30.08
N ASP A 471 -19.45 32.02 -30.31
CA ASP A 471 -19.60 33.39 -29.79
C ASP A 471 -19.73 33.39 -28.25
N GLU A 472 -20.53 32.47 -27.70
CA GLU A 472 -20.65 32.22 -26.26
C GLU A 472 -19.27 31.92 -25.64
N VAL A 473 -18.50 31.04 -26.29
CA VAL A 473 -17.16 30.67 -25.81
C VAL A 473 -16.21 31.85 -25.84
N GLN A 474 -16.20 32.65 -26.92
CA GLN A 474 -15.35 33.84 -27.01
C GLN A 474 -15.68 34.88 -25.92
N MET A 475 -16.98 35.10 -25.65
CA MET A 475 -17.41 35.98 -24.56
C MET A 475 -16.96 35.45 -23.18
N LEU A 476 -17.04 34.14 -22.95
CA LEU A 476 -16.60 33.52 -21.70
C LEU A 476 -15.08 33.64 -21.52
N MET A 477 -14.30 33.42 -22.59
CA MET A 477 -12.83 33.56 -22.55
C MET A 477 -12.38 35.00 -22.27
N GLN A 478 -13.13 36.01 -22.70
CA GLN A 478 -12.85 37.41 -22.38
C GLN A 478 -13.08 37.71 -20.89
N LYS A 479 -14.11 37.10 -20.28
CA LYS A 479 -14.44 37.30 -18.85
C LYS A 479 -13.54 36.50 -17.92
N THR A 480 -12.99 35.38 -18.40
CA THR A 480 -12.13 34.49 -17.61
C THR A 480 -10.83 34.24 -18.39
N PRO A 481 -9.88 35.19 -18.35
CA PRO A 481 -8.67 35.10 -19.15
C PRO A 481 -7.78 33.96 -18.65
N LEU A 482 -7.83 32.83 -19.37
CA LEU A 482 -6.87 31.74 -19.30
C LEU A 482 -5.57 32.11 -20.04
N LEU A 483 -4.99 33.28 -19.76
CA LEU A 483 -3.71 33.67 -20.37
C LEU A 483 -2.60 32.75 -19.83
N PRO A 484 -1.73 32.17 -20.69
CA PRO A 484 -0.65 31.29 -20.24
C PRO A 484 0.20 32.01 -19.21
N ARG A 485 0.35 31.41 -18.01
CA ARG A 485 1.30 31.94 -17.02
C ARG A 485 2.70 31.75 -17.63
N PRO A 486 3.54 32.81 -17.73
CA PRO A 486 4.92 32.65 -18.17
C PRO A 486 5.63 31.61 -17.29
N VAL A 487 6.55 30.84 -17.87
CA VAL A 487 7.38 29.81 -17.19
C VAL A 487 8.22 30.39 -16.02
N ALA A 488 8.26 31.71 -15.87
CA ALA A 488 9.10 32.47 -14.96
C ALA A 488 8.85 32.29 -13.44
N LEU A 489 7.91 31.44 -12.99
CA LEU A 489 7.71 31.15 -11.57
C LEU A 489 8.50 29.94 -11.03
N LEU A 490 9.26 29.24 -11.88
CA LEU A 490 10.11 28.12 -11.45
C LEU A 490 11.59 28.50 -11.20
N GLU A 491 12.05 29.70 -11.58
CA GLU A 491 13.46 30.09 -11.45
C GLU A 491 13.82 30.80 -10.13
N ASN A 492 12.86 31.13 -9.27
CA ASN A 492 13.12 31.85 -8.01
C ASN A 492 12.99 31.02 -6.72
N GLN A 493 13.07 29.68 -6.80
CA GLN A 493 13.12 28.80 -5.61
C GLN A 493 14.49 28.15 -5.35
N ASN A 494 15.54 28.57 -6.05
CA ASN A 494 16.93 28.21 -5.74
C ASN A 494 17.75 29.45 -5.31
N LYS A 495 17.30 30.12 -4.25
CA LYS A 495 18.17 30.96 -3.40
C LYS A 495 17.85 30.73 -1.93
#